data_AF-X1RQ03-F1
#
_entry.id   AF-X1RQ03-F1
#
_cell.length_a   1.000
_cell.length_b   1.000
_cell.length_c   1.000
_cell.angle_alpha   90.00
_cell.angle_beta   90.00
_cell.angle_gamma   90.00
#
_symmetry.space_group_name_H-M   'P 1'
#
loop_
_entity.id
_entity.type
_entity.pdbx_description
1 polymer ?
#
loop_
_entity_poly.entity_id
_entity_poly.type
_entity_poly.pdbx_seq_one_letter_code
_entity_poly.pdbx_strand_id
1 'polypeptide(L)'
;MAKMTAIEFQEKHARRLSAAVDDVRKGIDKVTVNPCELAAAKQSKMLANLTTAVNDGRWAAGLRRVSLDDWKRKARDVGAGRIPAGITAAKAKVIAFAEQLLPHIDAGQEKIKGMPDITLEDNIARMTDFIRHMANFKRSK
;
A
#
# COMPACT_ATOMS: atom_id res chain seq x y z
N MET A 1 30.06 22.62 -14.37
CA MET A 1 28.94 23.26 -13.65
C MET A 1 27.63 22.85 -14.31
N ALA A 2 26.59 22.53 -13.53
CA ALA A 2 25.26 22.30 -14.10
C ALA A 2 24.78 23.59 -14.78
N LYS A 3 24.38 23.52 -16.05
CA LYS A 3 24.02 24.69 -16.88
C LYS A 3 22.59 25.22 -16.60
N MET A 4 21.92 24.75 -15.56
CA MET A 4 20.54 25.12 -15.21
C MET A 4 20.36 25.10 -13.70
N THR A 5 19.48 25.95 -13.20
CA THR A 5 19.00 25.98 -11.82
C THR A 5 18.02 24.85 -11.54
N ALA A 6 17.73 24.59 -10.26
CA ALA A 6 16.74 23.59 -9.86
C ALA A 6 15.31 23.92 -10.34
N ILE A 7 14.98 25.22 -10.40
CA ILE A 7 13.67 25.70 -10.89
C ILE A 7 13.57 25.42 -12.39
N GLU A 8 14.55 25.85 -13.17
CA GLU A 8 14.58 25.61 -14.63
C GLU A 8 14.54 24.11 -14.96
N PHE A 9 15.18 23.27 -14.13
CA PHE A 9 15.10 21.82 -14.25
C PHE A 9 13.67 21.31 -14.02
N GLN A 10 13.02 21.72 -12.93
CA GLN A 10 11.67 21.28 -12.59
C GLN A 10 10.64 21.73 -13.63
N GLU A 11 10.73 22.97 -14.10
CA GLU A 11 9.83 23.51 -15.13
C GLU A 11 9.97 22.76 -16.45
N LYS A 12 11.21 22.52 -16.89
CA LYS A 12 11.48 21.74 -18.10
C LYS A 12 10.96 20.31 -17.96
N HIS A 13 11.18 19.67 -16.81
CA HIS A 13 10.68 18.32 -16.55
C HIS A 13 9.15 18.29 -16.58
N ALA A 14 8.48 19.17 -15.84
CA ALA A 14 7.01 19.19 -15.74
C ALA A 14 6.38 19.43 -17.10
N ARG A 15 6.85 20.44 -17.85
CA ARG A 15 6.35 20.75 -19.19
C ARG A 15 6.48 19.55 -20.13
N ARG A 16 7.64 18.90 -20.15
CA ARG A 16 7.89 17.76 -21.05
C ARG A 16 7.08 16.53 -20.68
N LEU A 17 6.98 16.19 -19.39
CA LEU A 17 6.22 15.02 -18.97
C LEU A 17 4.72 15.21 -19.21
N SER A 18 4.17 16.39 -18.91
CA SER A 18 2.76 16.69 -19.18
C SER A 18 2.42 16.60 -20.68
N ALA A 19 3.33 17.05 -21.55
CA ALA A 19 3.13 16.94 -23.00
C ALA A 19 3.25 15.50 -23.54
N ALA A 20 3.88 14.60 -22.79
CA ALA A 20 4.17 13.22 -23.22
C ALA A 20 3.14 12.18 -22.72
N VAL A 21 2.02 12.60 -22.12
CA VAL A 21 1.05 11.68 -21.49
C VAL A 21 0.55 10.60 -22.46
N ASP A 22 0.26 10.94 -23.71
CA ASP A 22 -0.23 9.96 -24.69
C ASP A 22 0.87 9.00 -25.17
N ASP A 23 2.12 9.45 -25.24
CA ASP A 23 3.23 8.56 -25.54
C ASP A 23 3.54 7.63 -24.37
N VAL A 24 3.34 8.08 -23.12
CA VAL A 24 3.38 7.21 -21.94
C VAL A 24 2.29 6.15 -22.02
N ARG A 25 1.04 6.51 -22.37
CA ARG A 25 -0.06 5.54 -22.57
C ARG A 25 0.29 4.51 -23.64
N LYS A 26 0.71 4.94 -24.82
CA LYS A 26 1.16 4.03 -25.90
C LYS A 26 2.31 3.13 -25.46
N GLY A 27 3.23 3.64 -24.63
CA GLY A 27 4.32 2.86 -24.06
C GLY A 27 3.83 1.76 -23.13
N ILE A 28 2.85 2.07 -22.27
CA ILE A 28 2.18 1.11 -21.39
C ILE A 28 1.44 0.05 -22.22
N ASP A 29 0.71 0.46 -23.26
CA ASP A 29 -0.06 -0.46 -24.12
C ASP A 29 0.84 -1.45 -24.89
N LYS A 30 2.12 -1.13 -25.07
CA LYS A 30 3.11 -2.01 -25.71
C LYS A 30 3.73 -3.04 -24.76
N VAL A 31 3.45 -2.98 -23.46
CA VAL A 31 3.98 -3.94 -22.49
C VAL A 31 3.31 -5.30 -22.70
N THR A 32 4.09 -6.29 -23.16
CA THR A 32 3.58 -7.63 -23.48
C THR A 32 3.75 -8.65 -22.35
N VAL A 33 4.50 -8.31 -21.30
CA VAL A 33 4.78 -9.19 -20.16
C VAL A 33 4.26 -8.54 -18.90
N ASN A 34 3.58 -9.31 -18.04
CA ASN A 34 3.06 -8.80 -16.77
C ASN A 34 4.21 -8.35 -15.85
N PRO A 35 4.38 -7.03 -15.61
CA PRO A 35 5.49 -6.53 -14.80
C PRO A 35 5.38 -6.94 -13.32
N CYS A 36 4.18 -7.21 -12.83
CA CYS A 36 3.95 -7.64 -11.44
C CYS A 36 4.48 -9.05 -11.20
N GLU A 37 4.32 -9.97 -12.16
CA GLU A 37 4.88 -11.32 -12.07
C GLU A 37 6.42 -11.29 -12.14
N LEU A 38 6.98 -10.45 -13.01
CA LEU A 38 8.43 -10.23 -13.08
C LEU A 38 8.98 -9.68 -11.77
N ALA A 39 8.27 -8.74 -11.13
CA ALA A 39 8.64 -8.20 -9.84
C ALA A 39 8.56 -9.25 -8.72
N ALA A 40 7.47 -10.03 -8.69
CA ALA A 40 7.29 -11.12 -7.73
C ALA A 40 8.43 -12.17 -7.83
N ALA A 41 8.85 -12.52 -9.05
CA ALA A 41 9.99 -13.42 -9.27
C ALA A 41 11.33 -12.88 -8.73
N LYS A 42 11.41 -11.59 -8.36
CA LYS A 42 12.59 -10.95 -7.78
C LYS A 42 12.43 -10.61 -6.29
N GLN A 43 11.50 -11.25 -5.59
CA GLN A 43 11.25 -11.03 -4.16
C GLN A 43 12.53 -11.09 -3.29
N SER A 44 13.43 -12.04 -3.54
CA SER A 44 14.68 -12.17 -2.76
C SER A 44 15.60 -10.98 -2.93
N LYS A 45 15.65 -10.41 -4.14
CA LYS A 45 16.41 -9.17 -4.43
C LYS A 45 15.80 -7.97 -3.72
N MET A 46 14.46 -7.88 -3.68
CA MET A 46 13.76 -6.82 -2.96
C MET A 46 14.08 -6.89 -1.46
N LEU A 47 13.98 -8.08 -0.84
CA LEU A 47 14.27 -8.26 0.58
C LEU A 47 15.71 -7.88 0.92
N ALA A 48 16.69 -8.41 0.19
CA ALA A 48 18.11 -8.12 0.43
C ALA A 48 18.39 -6.60 0.38
N ASN A 49 17.91 -5.92 -0.67
CA ASN A 49 18.15 -4.49 -0.85
C ASN A 49 17.43 -3.63 0.19
N LEU A 50 16.22 -4.03 0.60
CA LEU A 50 15.49 -3.34 1.66
C LEU A 50 16.22 -3.49 3.00
N THR A 51 16.66 -4.70 3.34
CA THR A 51 17.47 -4.95 4.56
C THR A 51 18.73 -4.10 4.56
N THR A 52 19.46 -4.02 3.44
CA THR A 52 20.63 -3.13 3.32
C THR A 52 20.24 -1.67 3.55
N ALA A 53 19.19 -1.16 2.90
CA ALA A 53 18.78 0.25 3.03
C ALA A 53 18.26 0.63 4.43
N VAL A 54 17.71 -0.35 5.17
CA VAL A 54 17.33 -0.18 6.57
C VAL A 54 18.59 -0.17 7.44
N ASN A 55 19.47 -1.15 7.27
CA ASN A 55 20.68 -1.32 8.09
C ASN A 55 21.68 -0.17 7.91
N ASP A 56 21.82 0.35 6.69
CA ASP A 56 22.69 1.50 6.41
C ASP A 56 22.04 2.86 6.70
N GLY A 57 20.80 2.85 7.20
CA GLY A 57 20.08 4.04 7.66
C GLY A 57 19.51 4.94 6.55
N ARG A 58 19.75 4.65 5.26
CA ARG A 58 19.24 5.50 4.16
C ARG A 58 17.72 5.56 4.11
N TRP A 59 17.05 4.46 4.46
CA TRP A 59 15.59 4.43 4.56
C TRP A 59 15.08 5.40 5.63
N ALA A 60 15.64 5.34 6.84
CA ALA A 60 15.23 6.20 7.95
C ALA A 60 15.55 7.67 7.70
N ALA A 61 16.73 7.96 7.14
CA ALA A 61 17.10 9.31 6.71
C ALA A 61 16.12 9.85 5.66
N GLY A 62 15.65 9.00 4.75
CA GLY A 62 14.64 9.36 3.75
C GLY A 62 13.31 9.80 4.34
N LEU A 63 12.79 9.05 5.32
CA LEU A 63 11.56 9.43 6.01
C LEU A 63 11.70 10.74 6.79
N ARG A 64 12.84 10.93 7.47
CA ARG A 64 13.10 12.14 8.28
C ARG A 64 13.30 13.42 7.47
N ARG A 65 13.48 13.33 6.14
CA ARG A 65 13.53 14.51 5.26
C ARG A 65 12.18 15.23 5.13
N VAL A 66 11.08 14.56 5.45
CA VAL A 66 9.74 15.14 5.34
C VAL A 66 9.30 15.61 6.73
N SER A 67 8.99 16.90 6.87
CA SER A 67 8.45 17.44 8.12
C SER A 67 6.98 17.05 8.30
N LEU A 68 6.50 17.06 9.54
CA LEU A 68 5.08 16.82 9.83
C LEU A 68 4.16 17.78 9.07
N ASP A 69 4.55 19.05 8.96
CA ASP A 69 3.75 20.07 8.28
C ASP A 69 3.70 19.86 6.77
N ASP A 70 4.83 19.52 6.13
CA ASP A 70 4.83 19.19 4.70
C ASP A 70 4.00 17.94 4.44
N TRP A 71 4.13 16.92 5.29
CA TRP A 71 3.32 15.72 5.21
C TRP A 71 1.82 16.03 5.32
N LYS A 72 1.40 16.79 6.35
CA LYS A 72 -0.02 17.16 6.57
C LYS A 72 -0.57 17.92 5.36
N ARG A 73 0.15 18.92 4.88
CA ARG A 73 -0.25 19.73 3.72
C ARG A 73 -0.42 18.87 2.47
N LYS A 74 0.57 18.03 2.13
CA LYS A 74 0.48 17.18 0.92
C LYS A 74 -0.59 16.10 1.06
N ALA A 75 -0.68 15.45 2.21
CA ALA A 75 -1.68 14.42 2.47
C ALA A 75 -3.11 14.98 2.41
N ARG A 76 -3.37 16.11 3.06
CA ARG A 76 -4.69 16.76 3.10
C ARG A 76 -5.06 17.40 1.76
N ASP A 77 -4.20 18.26 1.24
CA ASP A 77 -4.59 19.16 0.16
C ASP A 77 -4.42 18.52 -1.24
N VAL A 78 -3.60 17.47 -1.36
CA VAL A 78 -3.40 16.74 -2.63
C VAL A 78 -3.86 15.29 -2.53
N GLY A 79 -3.45 14.57 -1.49
CA GLY A 79 -3.76 13.15 -1.31
C GLY A 79 -5.26 12.91 -1.16
N ALA A 80 -5.90 13.59 -0.20
CA ALA A 80 -7.31 13.40 0.09
C ALA A 80 -8.22 13.71 -1.11
N GLY A 81 -7.88 14.75 -1.89
CA GLY A 81 -8.62 15.11 -3.10
C GLY A 81 -8.62 14.02 -4.20
N ARG A 82 -7.66 13.09 -4.19
CA ARG A 82 -7.59 11.98 -5.14
C ARG A 82 -8.32 10.71 -4.68
N ILE A 83 -8.70 10.64 -3.40
CA ILE A 83 -9.36 9.45 -2.82
C ILE A 83 -10.66 9.10 -3.54
N PRO A 84 -11.60 10.03 -3.81
CA PRO A 84 -12.89 9.68 -4.44
C PRO A 84 -12.74 8.97 -5.78
N ALA A 85 -11.87 9.47 -6.66
CA ALA A 85 -11.61 8.85 -7.96
C ALA A 85 -10.95 7.46 -7.79
N GLY A 86 -9.99 7.35 -6.86
CA GLY A 86 -9.31 6.09 -6.56
C GLY A 86 -10.23 5.02 -5.99
N ILE A 87 -11.08 5.35 -5.02
CA ILE A 87 -11.98 4.38 -4.38
C ILE A 87 -13.07 3.91 -5.33
N THR A 88 -13.62 4.80 -6.16
CA THR A 88 -14.60 4.43 -7.18
C THR A 88 -13.97 3.51 -8.23
N ALA A 89 -12.76 3.81 -8.71
CA ALA A 89 -12.05 2.95 -9.66
C ALA A 89 -11.67 1.58 -9.04
N ALA A 90 -11.39 1.53 -7.74
CA ALA A 90 -11.02 0.31 -7.04
C ALA A 90 -12.22 -0.52 -6.51
N LYS A 91 -13.46 -0.10 -6.74
CA LYS A 91 -14.68 -0.70 -6.16
C LYS A 91 -14.70 -2.23 -6.28
N ALA A 92 -14.48 -2.77 -7.48
CA ALA A 92 -14.51 -4.21 -7.72
C ALA A 92 -13.44 -4.98 -6.91
N LYS A 93 -12.23 -4.42 -6.80
CA LYS A 93 -11.14 -5.03 -6.00
C LYS A 93 -11.47 -5.06 -4.51
N VAL A 94 -12.15 -4.05 -3.99
CA VAL A 94 -12.60 -3.97 -2.59
C VAL A 94 -13.71 -4.97 -2.32
N ILE A 95 -14.70 -5.07 -3.22
CA ILE A 95 -15.78 -6.08 -3.14
C ILE A 95 -15.17 -7.49 -3.11
N ALA A 96 -14.30 -7.83 -4.05
CA ALA A 96 -13.66 -9.15 -4.11
C ALA A 96 -12.81 -9.48 -2.87
N PHE A 97 -12.24 -8.46 -2.21
CA PHE A 97 -11.57 -8.65 -0.93
C PHE A 97 -12.57 -8.92 0.20
N ALA A 98 -13.64 -8.13 0.28
CA ALA A 98 -14.68 -8.26 1.30
C ALA A 98 -15.42 -9.60 1.21
N GLU A 99 -15.68 -10.11 0.01
CA GLU A 99 -16.27 -11.43 -0.23
C GLU A 99 -15.48 -12.58 0.42
N GLN A 100 -14.17 -12.42 0.61
CA GLN A 100 -13.33 -13.40 1.31
C GLN A 100 -13.15 -13.06 2.79
N LEU A 101 -12.98 -11.78 3.10
CA LEU A 101 -12.72 -11.34 4.47
C LEU A 101 -13.95 -11.53 5.37
N LEU A 102 -15.14 -11.15 4.90
CA LEU A 102 -16.34 -11.16 5.73
C LEU A 102 -16.71 -12.58 6.19
N PRO A 103 -16.74 -13.63 5.33
CA PRO A 103 -16.96 -15.00 5.82
C PRO A 103 -15.90 -15.49 6.80
N HIS A 104 -14.63 -15.06 6.65
CA HIS A 104 -13.59 -15.38 7.62
C HIS A 104 -13.86 -14.71 8.98
N ILE A 105 -14.30 -13.44 8.99
CA ILE A 105 -14.73 -12.75 10.21
C ILE A 105 -15.90 -13.50 10.84
N ASP A 106 -16.93 -13.85 10.06
CA ASP A 106 -18.13 -14.54 10.56
C ASP A 106 -17.77 -15.88 11.20
N ALA A 107 -16.87 -16.67 10.60
CA ALA A 107 -16.39 -17.92 11.17
C ALA A 107 -15.65 -17.72 12.50
N GLY A 108 -14.83 -16.66 12.61
CA GLY A 108 -14.15 -16.31 13.84
C GLY A 108 -15.12 -15.85 14.94
N GLN A 109 -16.11 -15.04 14.56
CA GLN A 109 -17.16 -14.59 15.47
C GLN A 109 -18.00 -15.76 15.98
N GLU A 110 -18.39 -16.68 15.10
CA GLU A 110 -19.17 -17.85 15.50
C GLU A 110 -18.40 -18.75 16.47
N LYS A 111 -17.09 -18.94 16.24
CA LYS A 111 -16.23 -19.67 17.16
C LYS A 111 -16.19 -19.03 18.55
N ILE A 112 -15.95 -17.72 18.64
CA ILE A 112 -15.88 -17.06 19.95
C ILE A 112 -17.23 -17.00 20.63
N LYS A 113 -18.37 -16.91 19.91
CA LYS A 113 -19.70 -16.98 20.54
C LYS A 113 -19.90 -18.25 21.37
N GLY A 114 -19.31 -19.37 20.94
CA GLY A 114 -19.35 -20.65 21.67
C GLY A 114 -18.40 -20.75 22.87
N MET A 115 -17.55 -19.75 23.10
CA MET A 115 -16.62 -19.73 24.25
C MET A 115 -17.29 -19.14 25.50
N PRO A 116 -16.87 -19.53 26.72
CA PRO A 116 -17.27 -18.84 27.95
C PRO A 116 -16.98 -17.34 27.88
N ASP A 117 -17.76 -16.52 28.60
CA ASP A 117 -17.62 -15.06 28.66
C ASP A 117 -17.89 -14.45 30.06
N ILE A 118 -17.91 -15.30 31.09
CA ILE A 118 -18.35 -14.93 32.45
C ILE A 118 -17.26 -14.15 33.19
N THR A 119 -16.00 -14.52 33.01
CA THR A 119 -14.86 -13.96 33.73
C THR A 119 -13.99 -13.05 32.86
N LEU A 120 -13.07 -12.32 33.47
CA LEU A 120 -12.06 -11.56 32.74
C LEU A 120 -11.19 -12.50 31.88
N GLU A 121 -10.80 -13.65 32.40
CA GLU A 121 -9.97 -14.62 31.69
C GLU A 121 -10.68 -15.21 30.47
N ASP A 122 -11.99 -15.47 30.59
CA ASP A 122 -12.83 -15.90 29.48
C ASP A 122 -12.84 -14.86 28.35
N ASN A 123 -12.98 -13.58 28.70
CA ASN A 123 -12.96 -12.48 27.75
C ASN A 123 -11.58 -12.29 27.08
N ILE A 124 -10.49 -12.45 27.83
CA ILE A 124 -9.12 -12.44 27.29
C ILE A 124 -8.92 -13.60 26.31
N ALA A 125 -9.43 -14.80 26.65
CA ALA A 125 -9.35 -15.96 25.79
C ALA A 125 -10.09 -15.75 24.47
N ARG A 126 -11.33 -15.23 24.51
CA ARG A 126 -12.13 -14.89 23.31
C ARG A 126 -11.40 -13.91 22.40
N MET A 127 -10.90 -12.81 22.97
CA MET A 127 -10.17 -11.79 22.20
C MET A 127 -8.93 -12.39 21.53
N THR A 128 -8.14 -13.14 22.29
CA THR A 128 -6.90 -13.75 21.80
C THR A 128 -7.18 -14.77 20.69
N ASP A 129 -8.23 -15.56 20.84
CA ASP A 129 -8.64 -16.54 19.82
C ASP A 129 -9.07 -15.86 18.53
N PHE A 130 -9.90 -14.81 18.60
CA PHE A 130 -10.31 -14.05 17.42
C PHE A 130 -9.12 -13.38 16.72
N ILE A 131 -8.16 -12.81 17.47
CA ILE A 131 -6.94 -12.23 16.88
C ILE A 131 -6.13 -13.29 16.15
N ARG A 132 -5.93 -14.47 16.75
CA ARG A 132 -5.22 -15.60 16.11
C ARG A 132 -5.95 -16.08 14.86
N HIS A 133 -7.28 -16.16 14.92
CA HIS A 133 -8.12 -16.50 13.77
C HIS A 133 -7.92 -15.51 12.61
N MET A 134 -8.01 -14.21 12.89
CA MET A 134 -7.79 -13.16 11.89
C MET A 134 -6.36 -13.16 11.33
N ALA A 135 -5.35 -13.48 12.14
CA ALA A 135 -3.96 -13.59 11.68
C ALA A 135 -3.73 -14.70 10.65
N ASN A 136 -4.61 -15.71 10.62
CA ASN A 136 -4.56 -16.78 9.63
C ASN A 136 -5.25 -16.45 8.31
N PHE A 137 -5.95 -15.31 8.21
CA PHE A 137 -6.59 -14.89 6.97
C PHE A 137 -5.55 -14.73 5.85
N LYS A 138 -5.75 -15.44 4.74
CA LYS A 138 -4.95 -15.31 3.52
C LYS A 138 -5.89 -15.13 2.35
N ARG A 139 -5.80 -13.96 1.70
CA ARG A 139 -6.55 -13.69 0.47
C ARG A 139 -6.08 -14.62 -0.64
N SER A 140 -7.01 -15.27 -1.32
CA SER A 140 -6.73 -15.99 -2.57
C SER A 140 -6.44 -15.01 -3.73
N LYS A 141 -5.69 -15.48 -4.74
CA LYS A 141 -5.26 -14.66 -5.88
C LYS A 141 -6.43 -14.00 -6.60
#